data_AF-A0A4W5LN12-F1
#
_entry.id   AF-A0A4W5LN12-F1
#
_cell.length_a   1.000
_cell.length_b   1.000
_cell.length_c   1.000
_cell.angle_alpha   90.00
_cell.angle_beta   90.00
_cell.angle_gamma   90.00
#
_symmetry.space_group_name_H-M   'P 1'
#
loop_
_entity.id
_entity.type
_entity.pdbx_description
1 polymer ?
#
loop_
_entity_poly.entity_id
_entity_poly.type
_entity_poly.pdbx_seq_one_letter_code
_entity_poly.pdbx_strand_id
1 'polypeptide(L)'
;MCVFQRVEKLWETIDQLYLEFAKRAAPFNNWMDGAMEDLQDMFIVHSTEEIHSLITAHDQFKATLPEADKERMATMGIQSEIVKIAQTYGIKLSGVNPYTNLSPQDITNKWEAVSTTLP
;
A
#
# COMPACT_ATOMS: atom_id res chain seq x y z
N MET A 1 -35.67 16.89 -9.86
CA MET A 1 -34.51 17.24 -9.00
C MET A 1 -33.79 16.02 -8.39
N CYS A 2 -34.31 14.78 -8.51
CA CYS A 2 -33.91 13.68 -7.59
C CYS A 2 -32.96 12.59 -8.12
N VAL A 3 -32.36 12.74 -9.31
CA VAL A 3 -31.47 11.70 -9.88
C VAL A 3 -29.99 12.15 -9.89
N PHE A 4 -29.70 13.41 -10.21
CA PHE A 4 -28.33 13.95 -10.26
C PHE A 4 -27.64 13.95 -8.89
N GLN A 5 -28.32 14.42 -7.84
CA GLN A 5 -27.75 14.46 -6.48
C GLN A 5 -27.35 13.07 -5.92
N ARG A 6 -28.01 11.98 -6.38
CA ARG A 6 -27.64 10.63 -5.93
C ARG A 6 -26.35 10.15 -6.58
N VAL A 7 -26.15 10.49 -7.86
CA VAL A 7 -24.95 10.12 -8.60
C VAL A 7 -23.75 10.93 -8.11
N GLU A 8 -23.91 12.24 -7.86
CA GLU A 8 -22.85 13.09 -7.29
C GLU A 8 -22.33 12.54 -5.95
N LYS A 9 -23.25 12.20 -5.03
CA LYS A 9 -22.86 11.67 -3.72
C LYS A 9 -22.11 10.33 -3.79
N LEU A 10 -22.44 9.50 -4.78
CA LEU A 10 -21.71 8.24 -5.03
C LEU A 10 -20.30 8.50 -5.55
N TRP A 11 -20.14 9.46 -6.46
CA TRP A 11 -18.83 9.89 -6.93
C TRP A 11 -17.99 10.49 -5.81
N GLU A 12 -18.57 11.35 -4.96
CA GLU A 12 -17.89 11.87 -3.77
C GLU A 12 -17.43 10.75 -2.84
N THR A 13 -18.26 9.72 -2.63
CA THR A 13 -17.89 8.57 -1.79
C THR A 13 -16.73 7.78 -2.41
N ILE A 14 -16.77 7.50 -3.71
CA ILE A 14 -15.70 6.82 -4.44
C ILE A 14 -14.40 7.63 -4.39
N ASP A 15 -14.50 8.94 -4.58
CA ASP A 15 -13.38 9.87 -4.54
C ASP A 15 -12.70 9.89 -3.16
N GLN A 16 -13.49 9.95 -2.09
CA GLN A 16 -12.98 9.84 -0.73
C GLN A 16 -12.30 8.49 -0.48
N LEU A 17 -12.87 7.39 -0.95
CA LEU A 17 -12.24 6.07 -0.84
C LEU A 17 -10.92 6.01 -1.62
N TYR A 18 -10.85 6.58 -2.82
CA TYR A 18 -9.60 6.65 -3.58
C TYR A 18 -8.53 7.49 -2.86
N LEU A 19 -8.92 8.60 -2.23
CA LEU A 19 -8.03 9.42 -1.44
C LEU A 19 -7.50 8.65 -0.22
N GLU A 20 -8.37 7.95 0.50
CA GLU A 20 -7.99 7.13 1.66
C GLU A 20 -7.07 5.97 1.24
N PHE A 21 -7.33 5.34 0.09
CA PHE A 21 -6.43 4.35 -0.49
C PHE A 21 -5.04 4.96 -0.73
N ALA A 22 -4.96 6.13 -1.38
CA ALA A 22 -3.68 6.76 -1.69
C ALA A 22 -2.91 7.15 -0.43
N LYS A 23 -3.60 7.69 0.58
CA LYS A 23 -3.00 8.06 1.87
C LYS A 23 -2.40 6.88 2.62
N ARG A 24 -2.98 5.69 2.51
CA ARG A 24 -2.46 4.46 3.14
C ARG A 24 -1.41 3.75 2.27
N ALA A 25 -1.63 3.74 0.96
CA ALA A 25 -0.70 3.17 0.00
C ALA A 25 0.63 3.92 -0.03
N ALA A 26 0.65 5.24 0.19
CA ALA A 26 1.86 6.04 0.20
C ALA A 26 2.89 5.63 1.28
N PRO A 27 2.56 5.60 2.59
CA PRO A 27 3.49 5.16 3.63
C PRO A 27 3.86 3.68 3.47
N PHE A 28 2.92 2.83 3.06
CA PHE A 28 3.20 1.42 2.78
C PHE A 28 4.20 1.25 1.62
N ASN A 29 4.05 2.02 0.54
CA ASN A 29 4.97 1.98 -0.59
C ASN A 29 6.36 2.49 -0.20
N ASN A 30 6.45 3.60 0.53
CA ASN A 30 7.73 4.11 1.02
C ASN A 30 8.43 3.10 1.94
N TRP A 31 7.67 2.43 2.81
CA TRP A 31 8.21 1.39 3.68
C TRP A 31 8.76 0.20 2.86
N MET A 32 8.05 -0.27 1.84
CA MET A 32 8.54 -1.36 0.98
C MET A 32 9.73 -0.95 0.11
N ASP A 33 9.76 0.29 -0.37
CA ASP A 33 10.89 0.82 -1.14
C ASP A 33 12.14 0.88 -0.27
N GLY A 34 12.03 1.43 0.95
CA GLY A 34 13.12 1.43 1.92
C GLY A 34 13.60 0.02 2.27
N ALA A 35 12.67 -0.91 2.52
CA ALA A 35 13.00 -2.31 2.77
C ALA A 35 13.80 -2.95 1.64
N MET A 36 13.38 -2.72 0.38
CA MET A 36 14.08 -3.24 -0.78
C MET A 36 15.44 -2.57 -0.98
N GLU A 37 15.54 -1.26 -0.73
CA GLU A 37 16.80 -0.52 -0.79
C GLU A 37 17.81 -1.06 0.24
N ASP A 38 17.41 -1.17 1.52
CA ASP A 38 18.23 -1.74 2.58
C ASP A 38 18.66 -3.20 2.27
N LEU A 39 17.78 -4.01 1.66
CA LEU A 39 18.10 -5.41 1.33
C LEU A 39 18.97 -5.56 0.08
N GLN A 40 18.93 -4.59 -0.85
CA GLN A 40 19.74 -4.60 -2.07
C GLN A 40 21.08 -3.87 -1.90
N ASP A 41 21.25 -3.08 -0.83
CA ASP A 41 22.49 -2.36 -0.57
C ASP A 41 23.64 -3.34 -0.31
N MET A 42 24.72 -3.17 -1.07
CA MET A 42 25.91 -3.99 -0.94
C MET A 42 26.71 -3.50 0.28
N PHE A 43 26.44 -4.10 1.44
CA PHE A 43 27.12 -3.71 2.68
C PHE A 43 28.62 -4.02 2.62
N ILE A 44 29.44 -2.96 2.64
CA ILE A 44 30.89 -3.05 2.90
C ILE A 44 31.10 -2.80 4.40
N VAL A 45 30.97 -3.86 5.20
CA VAL A 45 31.15 -3.75 6.66
C VAL A 45 32.63 -3.61 7.02
N HIS A 46 32.96 -2.60 7.84
CA HIS A 46 34.34 -2.38 8.31
C HIS A 46 34.56 -2.75 9.78
N SER A 47 33.49 -3.03 10.54
CA SER A 47 33.53 -3.31 11.99
C SER A 47 32.37 -4.18 12.47
N THR A 48 32.55 -4.88 13.60
CA THR A 48 31.51 -5.70 14.25
C THR A 48 30.31 -4.88 14.74
N GLU A 49 30.49 -3.59 15.03
CA GLU A 49 29.40 -2.68 15.41
C GLU A 49 28.41 -2.45 14.26
N GLU A 50 28.86 -2.43 13.02
CA GLU A 50 27.96 -2.28 11.86
C GLU A 50 27.08 -3.51 11.69
N ILE A 51 27.63 -4.71 11.92
CA ILE A 51 26.87 -5.96 11.88
C ILE A 51 25.73 -5.93 12.91
N HIS A 52 25.97 -5.41 14.12
CA HIS A 52 24.91 -5.26 15.12
C HIS A 52 23.84 -4.23 14.74
N SER A 53 24.23 -3.14 14.10
CA SER A 53 23.27 -2.16 13.56
C SER A 53 22.38 -2.77 12.48
N LEU A 54 22.95 -3.57 11.56
CA LEU A 54 22.17 -4.32 10.56
C LEU A 54 21.19 -5.30 11.20
N ILE A 55 21.62 -6.06 12.21
CA ILE A 55 20.75 -7.01 12.92
C ILE A 55 19.60 -6.27 13.61
N THR A 56 19.88 -5.12 14.24
CA THR A 56 18.88 -4.30 14.92
C THR A 56 17.87 -3.71 13.93
N ALA A 57 18.34 -3.19 12.79
CA ALA A 57 17.48 -2.69 11.72
C ALA A 57 16.57 -3.79 11.17
N HIS A 58 17.10 -4.99 10.97
CA HIS A 58 16.33 -6.14 10.52
C HIS A 58 15.28 -6.60 11.58
N ASP A 59 15.59 -6.55 12.87
CA ASP A 59 14.62 -6.85 13.94
C ASP A 59 13.51 -5.79 14.00
N GLN A 60 13.86 -4.51 13.90
CA GLN A 60 12.89 -3.41 13.80
C GLN A 60 12.01 -3.57 12.55
N PHE A 61 12.60 -3.94 11.43
CA PHE A 61 11.87 -4.22 10.20
C PHE A 61 10.84 -5.34 10.43
N LYS A 62 11.26 -6.46 11.02
CA LYS A 62 10.37 -7.57 11.39
C LYS A 62 9.26 -7.14 12.35
N ALA A 63 9.55 -6.24 13.30
CA ALA A 63 8.54 -5.70 14.21
C ALA A 63 7.47 -4.84 13.50
N THR A 64 7.82 -4.19 12.38
CA THR A 64 6.88 -3.38 11.57
C THR A 64 6.04 -4.19 10.57
N LEU A 65 6.46 -5.41 10.20
CA LEU A 65 5.70 -6.31 9.32
C LEU A 65 4.22 -6.48 9.68
N PRO A 66 3.83 -6.81 10.93
CA PRO A 66 2.42 -6.99 11.27
C PRO A 66 1.60 -5.71 11.13
N GLU A 67 2.22 -4.54 11.32
CA GLU A 67 1.56 -3.25 11.12
C GLU A 67 1.40 -2.94 9.62
N ALA A 68 2.44 -3.21 8.84
CA ALA A 68 2.43 -3.07 7.39
C ALA A 68 1.40 -4.01 6.72
N ASP A 69 1.27 -5.28 7.16
CA ASP A 69 0.25 -6.20 6.63
C ASP A 69 -1.17 -5.73 6.98
N LYS A 70 -1.37 -5.15 8.17
CA LYS A 70 -2.64 -4.50 8.54
C LYS A 70 -2.99 -3.36 7.60
N GLU A 71 -2.03 -2.48 7.29
CA GLU A 71 -2.24 -1.37 6.36
C GLU A 71 -2.51 -1.86 4.94
N ARG A 72 -1.82 -2.91 4.51
CA ARG A 72 -2.07 -3.59 3.23
C ARG A 72 -3.50 -4.12 3.17
N MET A 73 -3.94 -4.86 4.19
CA MET A 73 -5.31 -5.40 4.27
C MET A 73 -6.36 -4.28 4.25
N ALA A 74 -6.15 -3.20 5.00
CA ALA A 74 -7.05 -2.05 5.02
C ALA A 74 -7.14 -1.38 3.63
N THR A 75 -5.99 -1.20 2.97
CA THR A 75 -5.90 -0.63 1.63
C THR A 75 -6.62 -1.50 0.59
N MET A 76 -6.46 -2.83 0.66
CA MET A 76 -7.22 -3.77 -0.17
C MET A 76 -8.73 -3.75 0.12
N GLY A 77 -9.11 -3.57 1.38
CA GLY A 77 -10.52 -3.42 1.79
C GLY A 77 -11.18 -2.21 1.13
N ILE A 78 -10.51 -1.05 1.16
CA ILE A 78 -10.98 0.18 0.52
C ILE A 78 -11.19 -0.04 -0.99
N GLN A 79 -10.23 -0.67 -1.66
CA GLN A 79 -10.36 -1.00 -3.07
C GLN A 79 -11.58 -1.90 -3.35
N SER A 80 -11.81 -2.91 -2.51
CA SER A 80 -12.95 -3.80 -2.62
C SER A 80 -14.28 -3.05 -2.51
N GLU A 81 -14.36 -2.08 -1.58
CA GLU A 81 -15.51 -1.19 -1.45
C GLU A 81 -15.73 -0.33 -2.69
N ILE A 82 -14.69 0.27 -3.27
CA ILE A 82 -14.76 1.05 -4.51
C ILE A 82 -15.34 0.19 -5.64
N VAL A 83 -14.81 -1.01 -5.84
CA VAL A 83 -15.29 -1.95 -6.88
C VAL A 83 -16.73 -2.36 -6.62
N LYS A 84 -17.09 -2.67 -5.36
CA LYS A 84 -18.44 -3.05 -4.98
C LYS A 84 -19.45 -1.95 -5.25
N ILE A 85 -19.14 -0.70 -4.89
CA ILE A 85 -19.99 0.46 -5.17
C ILE A 85 -20.13 0.61 -6.69
N ALA A 86 -19.02 0.61 -7.43
CA ALA A 86 -19.07 0.78 -8.87
C ALA A 86 -19.88 -0.31 -9.58
N GLN A 87 -19.73 -1.58 -9.18
CA GLN A 87 -20.54 -2.69 -9.71
C GLN A 87 -22.02 -2.55 -9.34
N THR A 88 -22.33 -2.20 -8.09
CA THR A 88 -23.71 -2.07 -7.60
C THR A 88 -24.48 -0.98 -8.35
N TYR A 89 -23.80 0.12 -8.70
CA TYR A 89 -24.40 1.28 -9.36
C TYR A 89 -24.11 1.36 -10.87
N GLY A 90 -23.38 0.39 -11.44
CA GLY A 90 -23.03 0.36 -12.87
C GLY A 90 -22.06 1.48 -13.30
N ILE A 91 -21.25 1.99 -12.38
CA ILE A 91 -20.27 3.05 -12.65
C ILE A 91 -19.05 2.44 -13.34
N LYS A 92 -18.69 2.94 -14.51
CA LYS A 92 -17.42 2.62 -15.15
C LYS A 92 -16.29 3.35 -14.44
N LEU A 93 -15.63 2.68 -13.50
CA LEU A 93 -14.34 3.14 -13.01
C LEU A 93 -13.30 2.99 -14.12
N SER A 94 -12.47 4.02 -14.34
CA SER A 94 -11.31 3.91 -15.23
C SER A 94 -10.23 2.94 -14.70
N GLY A 95 -10.43 2.36 -13.51
CA GLY A 95 -9.53 1.37 -12.93
C GLY A 95 -8.25 1.94 -12.31
N VAL A 96 -7.97 3.23 -12.51
CA VAL A 96 -6.76 3.90 -12.02
C VAL A 96 -7.14 4.96 -10.98
N ASN A 97 -6.45 4.94 -9.84
CA ASN A 97 -6.64 5.92 -8.78
C ASN A 97 -6.02 7.27 -9.21
N PRO A 98 -6.73 8.41 -9.17
CA PRO A 98 -6.18 9.71 -9.55
C PRO A 98 -5.17 10.28 -8.54
N TYR A 99 -5.15 9.79 -7.31
CA TYR A 99 -4.28 10.27 -6.23
C TYR A 99 -3.01 9.44 -6.07
N THR A 100 -2.92 8.27 -6.71
CA THR A 100 -1.73 7.42 -6.67
C THR A 100 -1.63 6.56 -7.93
N ASN A 101 -0.41 6.40 -8.42
CA ASN A 101 -0.11 5.49 -9.52
C ASN A 101 0.00 4.02 -9.08
N LEU A 102 -0.16 3.73 -7.78
CA LEU A 102 -0.05 2.38 -7.24
C LEU A 102 -1.35 1.61 -7.42
N SER A 103 -1.29 0.48 -8.11
CA SER A 103 -2.41 -0.45 -8.18
C SER A 103 -2.41 -1.37 -6.95
N PRO A 104 -3.57 -1.93 -6.56
CA PRO A 104 -3.64 -2.97 -5.53
C PRO A 104 -2.75 -4.18 -5.85
N GLN A 105 -2.57 -4.49 -7.14
CA GLN A 105 -1.65 -5.52 -7.60
C GLN A 105 -0.19 -5.13 -7.36
N ASP A 106 0.20 -3.89 -7.66
CA ASP A 106 1.57 -3.40 -7.39
C ASP A 106 1.92 -3.50 -5.91
N ILE A 107 0.98 -3.10 -5.04
CA ILE A 107 1.10 -3.21 -3.58
C ILE A 107 1.31 -4.67 -3.16
N THR A 108 0.54 -5.59 -3.73
CA THR A 108 0.65 -7.03 -3.41
C THR A 108 1.97 -7.61 -3.92
N ASN A 109 2.36 -7.29 -5.15
CA ASN A 109 3.61 -7.76 -5.74
C ASN A 109 4.83 -7.26 -4.96
N LYS A 110 4.86 -5.98 -4.57
CA LYS A 110 5.93 -5.42 -3.73
C LYS A 110 5.96 -6.10 -2.35
N TRP A 111 4.80 -6.36 -1.76
CA TRP A 111 4.72 -7.08 -0.49
C TRP A 111 5.28 -8.51 -0.58
N GLU A 112 4.90 -9.26 -1.63
CA GLU A 112 5.42 -10.61 -1.85
C GLU A 112 6.92 -10.62 -2.11
N ALA A 113 7.45 -9.63 -2.83
CA ALA A 113 8.88 -9.48 -3.05
C ALA A 113 9.65 -9.27 -1.73
N VAL A 114 9.17 -8.34 -0.89
CA VAL A 114 9.72 -8.11 0.45
C VAL A 114 9.62 -9.36 1.32
N SER A 115 8.44 -10.00 1.36
CA SER A 115 8.21 -11.22 2.15
C SER A 115 9.07 -12.40 1.69
N THR A 116 9.39 -12.50 0.41
CA THR A 116 10.26 -13.57 -0.13
C THR A 116 11.74 -13.31 0.18
N THR A 117 12.12 -12.03 0.29
CA THR A 117 13.49 -11.63 0.61
C THR A 117 13.81 -11.84 2.09
N LEU A 118 12.80 -11.98 2.94
CA LEU A 118 12.93 -12.34 4.34
C LEU A 118 12.95 -13.86 4.53
N PRO A 119 14.08 -14.47 4.92
CA PRO A 119 14.14 -15.88 5.30
C PRO A 119 13.57 -16.16 6.71
#